data_AF-A0A3D5UJI7-F1
#
_entry.id   AF-A0A3D5UJI7-F1
#
_cell.length_a   1.000
_cell.length_b   1.000
_cell.length_c   1.000
_cell.angle_alpha   90.00
_cell.angle_beta   90.00
_cell.angle_gamma   90.00
#
_symmetry.space_group_name_H-M   'P 1'
#
loop_
_entity.id
_entity.type
_entity.pdbx_description
1 polymer ?
#
loop_
_entity_poly.entity_id
_entity_poly.type
_entity_poly.pdbx_seq_one_letter_code
_entity_poly.pdbx_strand_id
1 'polypeptide(L)'
;MKKRINKTMLLLLIVLMSFFLLGMGPGMMGGDFEFVDSEYDYLLHMIPHHEEAVENAKILREYSDRSEMKDFADQIIETQQEEIDLMKEWLE
;
A
#
# COMPACT_ATOMS: atom_id res chain seq x y z
N MET A 1 -14.60 -11.02 -12.54
CA MET A 1 -14.03 -10.22 -13.66
C MET A 1 -12.60 -9.90 -13.30
N LYS A 2 -11.58 -10.41 -14.03
CA LYS A 2 -10.18 -10.07 -13.72
C LYS A 2 -9.93 -8.60 -14.10
N LYS A 3 -9.96 -7.68 -13.12
CA LYS A 3 -9.48 -6.30 -13.31
C LYS A 3 -8.00 -6.40 -13.69
N ARG A 4 -7.68 -6.15 -14.96
CA ARG A 4 -6.30 -6.14 -15.44
C ARG A 4 -5.67 -4.85 -14.92
N ILE A 5 -4.70 -4.98 -14.02
CA ILE A 5 -3.83 -3.87 -13.64
C ILE A 5 -3.22 -3.31 -14.92
N ASN A 6 -3.48 -2.04 -15.19
CA ASN A 6 -2.94 -1.39 -16.38
C ASN A 6 -1.42 -1.21 -16.19
N LYS A 7 -0.65 -1.32 -17.28
CA LYS A 7 0.82 -1.29 -17.21
C LYS A 7 1.35 0.01 -16.59
N THR A 8 0.58 1.09 -16.66
CA THR A 8 0.88 2.41 -16.12
C THR A 8 0.73 2.49 -14.61
N MET A 9 -0.21 1.75 -14.01
CA MET A 9 -0.34 1.59 -12.57
C MET A 9 0.73 0.66 -12.02
N LEU A 10 1.10 -0.39 -12.76
CA LEU A 10 2.18 -1.29 -12.35
C LEU A 10 3.55 -0.59 -12.34
N LEU A 11 3.97 -0.01 -13.48
CA LEU A 11 4.27 1.42 -13.54
C LEU A 11 4.65 2.18 -12.25
N LEU A 12 3.62 2.91 -11.81
CA LEU A 12 3.61 3.81 -10.67
C LEU A 12 3.80 3.09 -9.34
N LEU A 13 3.25 1.89 -9.16
CA LEU A 13 3.46 1.08 -7.96
C LEU A 13 4.93 0.69 -7.79
N ILE A 14 5.57 0.23 -8.87
CA ILE A 14 7.01 -0.09 -8.86
C ILE A 14 7.83 1.16 -8.57
N VAL A 15 7.48 2.30 -9.18
CA VAL A 15 8.20 3.57 -8.95
C VAL A 15 7.99 4.07 -7.51
N LEU A 16 6.78 4.00 -6.96
CA LEU A 16 6.48 4.39 -5.58
C LEU A 16 7.19 3.48 -4.57
N MET A 17 7.17 2.16 -4.77
CA MET A 17 7.92 1.19 -3.97
C MET A 17 9.44 1.43 -4.08
N SER A 18 9.94 1.78 -5.27
CA SER A 18 11.37 2.07 -5.48
C SER A 18 11.81 3.38 -4.80
N PHE A 19 10.96 4.41 -4.80
CA PHE A 19 11.23 5.66 -4.08
C PHE A 19 11.15 5.48 -2.56
N PHE A 20 10.27 4.60 -2.09
CA PHE A 20 10.24 4.18 -0.68
C PHE A 20 11.55 3.48 -0.28
N LEU A 21 12.09 2.61 -1.13
CA LEU A 21 13.37 1.93 -0.91
C LEU A 21 14.60 2.86 -1.03
N LEU A 22 14.57 3.85 -1.94
CA LEU A 22 15.69 4.80 -2.15
C LEU A 22 15.77 5.91 -1.09
N GLY A 23 14.70 6.14 -0.32
CA GLY A 23 14.67 7.10 0.80
C GLY A 23 15.25 6.56 2.11
N MET A 24 15.50 5.26 2.19
CA MET A 24 16.07 4.61 3.37
C MET A 24 17.60 4.69 3.31
N GLY A 25 18.17 5.74 3.92
CA GLY A 25 19.61 5.80 4.16
C GLY A 25 20.10 4.63 5.06
N PRO A 26 21.41 4.34 5.08
CA PRO A 26 22.00 3.17 5.76
C PRO A 26 21.83 3.14 7.30
N GLY A 27 21.13 4.09 7.89
CA GLY A 27 20.80 4.15 9.32
C GLY A 27 19.38 3.70 9.70
N MET A 28 18.52 3.36 8.73
CA MET A 28 17.20 2.74 8.99
C MET A 28 17.17 1.23 8.75
N MET A 29 18.29 0.62 8.36
CA MET A 29 18.54 -0.83 8.33
C MET A 29 18.79 -1.41 9.74
N GLY A 30 18.01 -0.97 10.72
CA GLY A 30 18.11 -1.41 12.12
C GLY A 30 16.77 -1.81 12.74
N GLY A 31 15.69 -1.74 11.97
CA GLY A 31 14.45 -2.47 12.25
C GLY A 31 14.48 -3.71 11.38
N ASP A 32 14.18 -4.85 11.98
CA ASP A 32 14.10 -6.15 11.31
C ASP A 32 13.37 -5.99 9.97
N PHE A 33 14.12 -6.05 8.86
CA PHE A 33 13.51 -6.40 7.59
C PHE A 33 13.00 -7.82 7.84
N GLU A 34 11.71 -7.96 8.18
CA GLU A 34 11.04 -9.25 8.22
C GLU A 34 11.30 -9.88 6.85
N PHE A 35 12.16 -10.88 6.83
CA PHE A 35 12.42 -11.63 5.63
C PHE A 35 11.09 -12.25 5.23
N VAL A 36 10.59 -11.86 4.06
CA VAL A 36 9.42 -12.48 3.47
C VAL A 36 9.83 -13.90 3.09
N ASP A 37 9.58 -14.84 3.98
CA ASP A 37 10.01 -16.23 3.84
C ASP A 37 9.05 -17.08 3.00
N SER A 38 7.82 -16.59 2.79
CA SER A 38 6.80 -17.22 1.94
C SER A 38 5.76 -16.23 1.41
N GLU A 39 5.01 -16.64 0.38
CA GLU A 39 3.83 -15.88 -0.08
C GLU A 39 2.80 -15.71 1.05
N TYR A 40 2.65 -16.71 1.92
CA TYR A 40 1.78 -16.63 3.09
C TYR A 40 2.22 -15.54 4.07
N ASP A 41 3.52 -15.48 4.40
CA ASP A 41 4.06 -14.44 5.28
C ASP A 41 3.94 -13.06 4.64
N TYR A 42 4.13 -12.95 3.32
CA TYR A 42 3.89 -11.70 2.60
C TYR A 42 2.46 -11.20 2.80
N LEU A 43 1.47 -12.05 2.56
CA LEU A 43 0.05 -11.68 2.67
C LEU A 43 -0.34 -11.35 4.11
N LEU A 44 0.16 -12.10 5.10
CA LEU A 44 -0.09 -11.82 6.51
C LEU A 44 0.43 -10.46 6.97
N HIS A 45 1.57 -9.99 6.44
CA HIS A 45 2.11 -8.67 6.79
C HIS A 45 1.52 -7.54 5.93
N MET A 46 1.24 -7.80 4.65
CA MET A 46 0.77 -6.74 3.75
C MET A 46 -0.69 -6.36 3.95
N ILE A 47 -1.56 -7.28 4.38
CA ILE A 47 -2.95 -6.95 4.71
C ILE A 47 -3.02 -5.88 5.82
N PRO A 48 -2.43 -6.07 7.02
CA PRO A 48 -2.50 -5.06 8.07
C PRO A 48 -1.77 -3.77 7.71
N HIS A 49 -0.66 -3.85 6.96
CA HIS A 49 0.02 -2.65 6.45
C HIS A 49 -0.89 -1.79 5.56
N HIS A 50 -1.68 -2.42 4.67
CA HIS A 50 -2.65 -1.68 3.84
C HIS A 50 -3.84 -1.18 4.66
N GLU A 51 -4.31 -1.94 5.64
CA GLU A 51 -5.39 -1.50 6.54
C GLU A 51 -5.00 -0.23 7.32
N GLU A 52 -3.76 -0.14 7.78
CA GLU A 52 -3.22 1.07 8.42
C GLU A 52 -3.23 2.27 7.46
N ALA A 53 -2.76 2.07 6.23
CA ALA A 53 -2.73 3.13 5.22
C ALA A 53 -4.14 3.63 4.84
N VAL A 54 -5.12 2.72 4.75
CA VAL A 54 -6.53 3.07 4.54
C VAL A 54 -7.08 3.91 5.70
N GLU A 55 -6.78 3.54 6.94
CA GLU A 55 -7.25 4.30 8.11
C GLU A 55 -6.63 5.71 8.17
N ASN A 56 -5.33 5.82 7.94
CA ASN A 56 -4.64 7.11 7.87
C ASN A 56 -5.15 7.97 6.71
N ALA A 57 -5.49 7.37 5.57
CA ALA A 57 -6.09 8.07 4.45
C ALA A 57 -7.49 8.61 4.78
N LYS A 58 -8.33 7.86 5.52
CA LYS A 58 -9.63 8.37 5.99
C LYS A 58 -9.46 9.59 6.90
N ILE A 59 -8.50 9.55 7.82
CA ILE A 59 -8.16 10.70 8.68
C ILE A 59 -7.72 11.89 7.83
N LEU A 60 -6.79 11.70 6.89
CA LEU A 60 -6.34 12.76 5.98
C LEU A 60 -7.51 13.38 5.21
N ARG A 61 -8.42 12.54 4.69
CA ARG A 61 -9.60 12.97 3.95
C ARG A 61 -10.52 13.85 4.79
N GLU A 62 -10.74 13.47 6.05
CA GLU A 62 -11.62 14.18 6.98
C GLU A 62 -11.05 15.55 7.38
N TYR A 63 -9.77 15.61 7.71
CA TYR A 63 -9.16 16.79 8.33
C TYR A 63 -8.48 17.76 7.35
N SER A 64 -8.23 17.36 6.10
CA SER A 64 -7.60 18.28 5.14
C SER A 64 -8.58 19.33 4.64
N ASP A 65 -8.11 20.57 4.44
CA ASP A 65 -8.87 21.62 3.72
C ASP A 65 -8.53 21.67 2.22
N ARG A 66 -7.52 20.92 1.78
CA ARG A 66 -7.05 20.93 0.39
C ARG A 66 -7.78 19.87 -0.43
N SER A 67 -8.44 20.27 -1.51
CA SER A 67 -9.13 19.34 -2.40
C SER A 67 -8.20 18.28 -2.98
N GLU A 68 -6.97 18.64 -3.36
CA GLU A 68 -6.03 17.67 -3.95
C GLU A 68 -5.62 16.59 -2.93
N MET A 69 -5.59 16.93 -1.64
CA MET A 69 -5.27 15.97 -0.58
C MET A 69 -6.45 15.04 -0.28
N LYS A 70 -7.70 15.51 -0.43
CA LYS A 70 -8.89 14.65 -0.32
C LYS A 70 -8.97 13.68 -1.48
N ASP A 71 -8.73 14.16 -2.70
CA ASP A 71 -8.72 13.32 -3.90
C ASP A 71 -7.61 12.27 -3.83
N PHE A 72 -6.45 12.63 -3.29
CA PHE A 72 -5.35 11.70 -3.03
C PHE A 72 -5.72 10.65 -1.98
N ALA A 73 -6.35 11.06 -0.88
CA ALA A 73 -6.81 10.14 0.15
C ALA A 73 -7.86 9.16 -0.38
N ASP A 74 -8.82 9.63 -1.18
CA ASP A 74 -9.84 8.79 -1.81
C ASP A 74 -9.22 7.73 -2.73
N GLN A 75 -8.18 8.09 -3.50
CA GLN A 75 -7.44 7.13 -4.34
C GLN A 75 -6.70 6.07 -3.53
N ILE A 76 -6.09 6.44 -2.38
CA ILE A 76 -5.45 5.48 -1.48
C ILE A 76 -6.48 4.51 -0.92
N ILE A 77 -7.60 5.03 -0.41
CA ILE A 77 -8.66 4.21 0.18
C ILE A 77 -9.18 3.19 -0.84
N GLU A 78 -9.53 3.65 -2.05
CA GLU A 78 -10.07 2.77 -3.10
C GLU A 78 -9.05 1.69 -3.50
N THR A 79 -7.82 2.11 -3.83
CA THR A 79 -6.81 1.17 -4.34
C THR A 79 -6.40 0.15 -3.29
N GLN A 80 -6.10 0.59 -2.07
CA GLN A 80 -5.61 -0.31 -1.03
C GLN A 80 -6.71 -1.20 -0.47
N GLN A 81 -7.98 -0.77 -0.48
CA GLN A 81 -9.09 -1.66 -0.16
C GLN A 81 -9.22 -2.79 -1.19
N GLU A 82 -9.07 -2.50 -2.49
CA GLU A 82 -9.07 -3.54 -3.54
C GLU A 82 -7.90 -4.53 -3.36
N GLU A 83 -6.72 -4.04 -2.97
CA GLU A 83 -5.56 -4.89 -2.70
C GLU A 83 -5.76 -5.77 -1.45
N ILE A 84 -6.34 -5.22 -0.37
CA ILE A 84 -6.72 -5.99 0.83
C ILE A 84 -7.67 -7.13 0.47
N ASP A 85 -8.72 -6.83 -0.31
CA ASP A 85 -9.73 -7.80 -0.68
C ASP A 85 -9.13 -8.94 -1.52
N LEU A 86 -8.23 -8.61 -2.46
CA LEU A 86 -7.48 -9.61 -3.25
C LEU A 86 -6.56 -10.47 -2.39
N MET A 87 -5.82 -9.86 -1.46
CA MET A 87 -4.91 -10.61 -0.58
C MET A 87 -5.67 -11.53 0.37
N LYS A 88 -6.85 -11.11 0.86
CA LYS A 88 -7.74 -11.96 1.66
C LYS A 88 -8.27 -13.13 0.84
N GLU A 89 -8.66 -12.92 -0.43
CA GLU A 89 -9.06 -13.99 -1.33
C GLU A 89 -7.94 -15.03 -1.57
N TRP A 90 -6.67 -14.61 -1.59
CA TRP A 90 -5.54 -15.53 -1.78
C TRP A 90 -5.14 -16.31 -0.52
N LEU A 91 -5.57 -15.88 0.66
CA LEU A 91 -5.31 -16.57 1.93
C LEU A 91 -6.34 -17.68 2.24
N GLU A 92 -7.49 -17.69 1.56
CA GLU A 92 -8.52 -18.74 1.68
C GLU A 92 -8.11 -20.05 0.98
#